data_AF-A0A2G4K616-F1
#
_entry.id   AF-A0A2G4K616-F1
#
_cell.length_a   1.000
_cell.length_b   1.000
_cell.length_c   1.000
_cell.angle_alpha   90.00
_cell.angle_beta   90.00
_cell.angle_gamma   90.00
#
_symmetry.space_group_name_H-M   'P 1'
#
loop_
_entity.id
_entity.type
_entity.pdbx_description
1 polymer ?
#
loop_
_entity_poly.entity_id
_entity_poly.type
_entity_poly.pdbx_seq_one_letter_code
_entity_poly.pdbx_strand_id
1 'polypeptide(L)'
;MKKRPTPESALALIQRFEGLHDGDKKTPNVLEPLPDPVGIYTVGWGYALFHAGKPVKERETAYRLWRALWPGGMTRIEADLLLAKVAQDVTDKILRLLPDRAPSDAQLGAMVSLAYNIGVGEIGGTADFADSTVRRKFLAGDTIGSADAFRAWKYAGGRVLQGLVNRREAERTAFLDAQ
;
A
#
# COMPACT_ATOMS: atom_id res chain seq x y z
N MET A 1 12.25 20.40 10.13
CA MET A 1 12.05 20.27 8.67
C MET A 1 10.59 19.94 8.43
N LYS A 2 9.92 20.59 7.46
CA LYS A 2 8.55 20.20 7.07
C LYS A 2 8.61 18.80 6.45
N LYS A 3 7.78 17.86 6.95
CA LYS A 3 7.67 16.53 6.34
C LYS A 3 7.16 16.67 4.91
N ARG A 4 7.73 15.91 3.97
CA ARG A 4 7.25 15.87 2.58
C ARG A 4 5.91 15.12 2.56
N PRO A 5 4.83 15.72 2.02
CA PRO A 5 3.54 15.06 1.95
C PRO A 5 3.58 13.88 0.97
N THR A 6 2.72 12.90 1.19
CA THR A 6 2.43 11.86 0.20
C THR A 6 1.94 12.49 -1.11
N PRO A 7 2.52 12.16 -2.27
CA PRO A 7 2.02 12.61 -3.56
C PRO A 7 0.59 12.13 -3.83
N GLU A 8 -0.26 12.98 -4.41
CA GLU A 8 -1.63 12.60 -4.79
C GLU A 8 -1.67 11.42 -5.76
N SER A 9 -0.67 11.31 -6.64
CA SER A 9 -0.49 10.17 -7.54
C SER A 9 -0.36 8.84 -6.79
N ALA A 10 0.20 8.83 -5.58
CA ALA A 10 0.26 7.64 -4.73
C ALA A 10 -1.14 7.20 -4.31
N LEU A 11 -1.96 8.14 -3.82
CA LEU A 11 -3.31 7.88 -3.35
C LEU A 11 -4.18 7.36 -4.51
N ALA A 12 -4.09 7.99 -5.68
CA ALA A 12 -4.81 7.58 -6.87
C ALA A 12 -4.43 6.15 -7.32
N LEU A 13 -3.13 5.81 -7.31
CA LEU A 13 -2.67 4.46 -7.61
C LEU A 13 -3.19 3.43 -6.59
N ILE A 14 -3.09 3.73 -5.30
CA ILE A 14 -3.57 2.83 -4.24
C ILE A 14 -5.08 2.60 -4.37
N GLN A 15 -5.88 3.67 -4.49
CA GLN A 15 -7.33 3.56 -4.64
C GLN A 15 -7.73 2.74 -5.88
N ARG A 16 -7.01 2.92 -6.99
CA ARG A 16 -7.25 2.17 -8.24
C ARG A 16 -7.07 0.66 -8.06
N PHE A 17 -6.10 0.22 -7.27
CA PHE A 17 -5.72 -1.20 -7.19
C PHE A 17 -6.19 -1.93 -5.93
N GLU A 18 -6.35 -1.25 -4.79
CA GLU A 18 -6.97 -1.86 -3.61
C GLU A 18 -8.48 -2.05 -3.85
N GLY A 19 -9.12 -1.04 -4.46
CA GLY A 19 -10.57 -0.97 -4.55
C GLY A 19 -11.22 -0.70 -3.19
N LEU A 20 -12.31 0.06 -3.17
CA LEU A 20 -13.07 0.28 -1.94
C LEU A 20 -13.97 -0.94 -1.72
N HIS A 21 -13.64 -1.75 -0.73
CA HIS A 21 -14.40 -2.97 -0.47
C HIS A 21 -15.37 -2.80 0.70
N ASP A 22 -16.48 -3.52 0.62
CA ASP A 22 -17.53 -3.56 1.62
C ASP A 22 -17.91 -5.02 1.87
N GLY A 23 -17.73 -5.47 3.11
CA GLY A 23 -18.03 -6.82 3.57
C GLY A 23 -19.52 -7.17 3.62
N ASP A 24 -20.41 -6.17 3.71
CA ASP A 24 -21.87 -6.39 3.68
C ASP A 24 -22.61 -5.32 2.86
N LYS A 25 -22.92 -5.67 1.61
CA LYS A 25 -23.65 -4.79 0.69
C LYS A 25 -25.10 -4.50 1.12
N LYS A 26 -25.61 -5.16 2.17
CA LYS A 26 -26.95 -4.90 2.72
C LYS A 26 -26.99 -3.68 3.62
N THR A 27 -25.82 -3.19 4.08
CA THR A 27 -25.67 -1.95 4.84
C THR A 27 -25.12 -0.86 3.93
N PRO A 28 -25.93 -0.27 3.04
CA PRO A 28 -25.44 0.75 2.13
C PRO A 28 -24.84 1.90 2.92
N ASN A 29 -23.65 2.35 2.48
CA ASN A 29 -22.83 3.41 3.08
C ASN A 29 -22.04 3.02 4.34
N VAL A 30 -21.99 1.74 4.70
CA VAL A 30 -21.10 1.21 5.74
C VAL A 30 -20.06 0.33 5.09
N LEU A 31 -18.78 0.63 5.27
CA LEU A 31 -17.67 -0.14 4.74
C LEU A 31 -17.25 -1.18 5.78
N GLU A 32 -17.72 -2.41 5.60
CA GLU A 32 -17.42 -3.49 6.53
C GLU A 32 -16.13 -4.25 6.19
N PRO A 33 -15.48 -4.91 7.19
CA PRO A 33 -14.30 -5.71 6.95
C PRO A 33 -14.56 -6.90 6.02
N LEU A 34 -13.60 -7.19 5.14
CA LEU A 34 -13.63 -8.32 4.21
C LEU A 34 -12.27 -9.03 4.24
N PRO A 35 -12.19 -10.37 4.18
CA PRO A 35 -10.92 -11.05 4.07
C PRO A 35 -10.32 -10.87 2.67
N ASP A 36 -9.01 -10.64 2.62
CA ASP A 36 -8.21 -10.69 1.40
C ASP A 36 -8.04 -12.15 0.90
N PRO A 37 -7.39 -12.38 -0.26
CA PRO A 37 -7.19 -13.73 -0.81
C PRO A 37 -6.40 -14.71 0.08
N VAL A 38 -5.68 -14.23 1.11
CA VAL A 38 -4.93 -15.07 2.06
C VAL A 38 -5.58 -15.13 3.46
N GLY A 39 -6.81 -14.61 3.56
CA GLY A 39 -7.69 -14.68 4.73
C GLY A 39 -7.45 -13.58 5.77
N ILE A 40 -6.70 -12.53 5.45
CA ILE A 40 -6.50 -11.39 6.37
C ILE A 40 -7.66 -10.41 6.21
N TYR A 41 -8.33 -10.07 7.30
CA TYR A 41 -9.39 -9.07 7.29
C TYR A 41 -8.83 -7.66 7.09
N THR A 42 -9.25 -7.03 6.01
CA THR A 42 -8.97 -5.62 5.68
C THR A 42 -10.23 -4.78 5.80
N VAL A 43 -10.10 -3.45 5.75
CA VAL A 43 -11.21 -2.48 5.69
C VAL A 43 -10.84 -1.30 4.79
N GLY A 44 -11.83 -0.69 4.15
CA GLY A 44 -11.67 0.52 3.34
C GLY A 44 -10.76 0.27 2.14
N TRP A 45 -9.63 0.98 2.07
CA TRP A 45 -8.62 0.85 1.01
C TRP A 45 -7.54 -0.17 1.38
N GLY A 46 -7.95 -1.39 1.75
CA GLY A 46 -7.01 -2.48 2.05
C GLY A 46 -6.28 -2.36 3.39
N TYR A 47 -6.81 -1.60 4.36
CA TYR A 47 -6.19 -1.50 5.69
C TYR A 47 -6.37 -2.79 6.48
N ALA A 48 -5.30 -3.55 6.71
CA ALA A 48 -5.34 -4.78 7.49
C ALA A 48 -5.61 -4.51 8.99
N LEU A 49 -6.53 -5.29 9.57
CA LEU A 49 -6.81 -5.27 11.00
C LEU A 49 -5.80 -6.15 11.75
N PHE A 50 -5.34 -5.66 12.91
CA PHE A 50 -4.36 -6.36 13.75
C PHE A 50 -4.88 -6.58 15.16
N HIS A 51 -4.51 -7.71 15.76
CA HIS A 51 -4.72 -8.03 17.16
C HIS A 51 -3.45 -8.65 17.75
N ALA A 52 -2.97 -8.12 18.87
CA ALA A 52 -1.74 -8.59 19.53
C ALA A 52 -0.54 -8.70 18.55
N GLY A 53 -0.38 -7.70 17.67
CA GLY A 53 0.72 -7.64 16.70
C GLY A 53 0.57 -8.59 15.49
N LYS A 54 -0.54 -9.32 15.36
CA LYS A 54 -0.78 -10.26 14.25
C LYS A 54 -1.96 -9.80 13.38
N PRO A 55 -1.92 -10.02 12.06
CA PRO A 55 -3.08 -9.80 11.20
C PRO A 55 -4.26 -10.67 11.63
N VAL A 56 -5.46 -10.09 11.63
CA VAL A 56 -6.69 -10.79 12.03
C VAL A 56 -7.20 -11.64 10.88
N LYS A 57 -7.46 -12.92 11.16
CA LYS A 57 -8.07 -13.86 10.19
C LYS A 57 -9.46 -14.35 10.59
N GLU A 58 -9.91 -14.02 11.80
CA GLU A 58 -11.20 -14.44 12.34
C GLU A 58 -12.23 -13.32 12.23
N ARG A 59 -13.42 -13.64 11.71
CA ARG A 59 -14.48 -12.67 11.45
C ARG A 59 -14.94 -11.97 12.72
N GLU A 60 -15.21 -12.72 13.77
CA GLU A 60 -15.72 -12.20 15.05
C GLU A 60 -14.74 -11.19 15.65
N THR A 61 -13.45 -11.52 15.63
CA THR A 61 -12.39 -10.63 16.09
C THR A 61 -12.28 -9.40 15.20
N ALA A 62 -12.35 -9.55 13.88
CA ALA A 62 -12.29 -8.44 12.92
C ALA A 62 -13.43 -7.44 13.14
N TYR A 63 -14.67 -7.95 13.23
CA TYR A 63 -15.85 -7.12 13.46
C TYR A 63 -15.85 -6.45 14.84
N ARG A 64 -15.35 -7.14 15.88
CA ARG A 64 -15.21 -6.54 17.21
C ARG A 64 -14.26 -5.34 17.19
N LEU A 65 -13.09 -5.50 16.56
CA LEU A 65 -12.10 -4.42 16.44
C LEU A 65 -12.60 -3.28 15.56
N TRP A 66 -13.21 -3.61 14.43
CA TRP A 66 -13.79 -2.64 13.52
C TRP A 66 -14.90 -1.82 14.20
N ARG A 67 -15.85 -2.44 14.92
CA ARG A 67 -16.89 -1.70 15.65
C ARG A 67 -16.33 -0.82 16.78
N ALA A 68 -15.22 -1.22 17.39
CA ALA A 68 -14.57 -0.39 18.40
C ALA A 68 -13.94 0.88 17.80
N LEU A 69 -13.46 0.82 16.56
CA LEU A 69 -12.89 1.95 15.84
C LEU A 69 -13.95 2.80 15.13
N TRP A 70 -14.99 2.17 14.58
CA TRP A 70 -16.08 2.79 13.84
C TRP A 70 -17.44 2.32 14.38
N PRO A 71 -17.88 2.82 15.55
CA PRO A 71 -19.13 2.38 16.18
C PRO A 71 -20.38 2.69 15.35
N GLY A 72 -20.33 3.72 14.51
CA GLY A 72 -21.39 4.06 13.54
C GLY A 72 -21.24 3.37 12.18
N GLY A 73 -20.23 2.50 12.01
CA GLY A 73 -19.82 1.96 10.72
C GLY A 73 -18.87 2.89 9.98
N MET A 74 -17.85 2.33 9.30
CA MET A 74 -16.89 3.13 8.54
C MET A 74 -17.56 3.75 7.31
N THR A 75 -17.42 5.05 7.15
CA THR A 75 -17.83 5.80 5.97
C THR A 75 -16.70 5.88 4.94
N ARG A 76 -17.05 6.25 3.69
CA ARG A 76 -16.05 6.56 2.65
C ARG A 76 -15.04 7.64 3.10
N ILE A 77 -15.51 8.68 3.77
CA ILE A 77 -14.66 9.78 4.23
C ILE A 77 -13.63 9.25 5.24
N GLU A 78 -14.06 8.40 6.18
CA GLU A 78 -13.14 7.79 7.14
C GLU A 78 -12.14 6.83 6.48
N ALA A 79 -12.56 6.09 5.46
CA ALA A 79 -11.67 5.26 4.66
C ALA A 79 -10.60 6.12 3.94
N ASP A 80 -11.01 7.23 3.31
CA ASP A 80 -10.09 8.15 2.62
C ASP A 80 -9.10 8.81 3.59
N LEU A 81 -9.56 9.23 4.77
CA LEU A 81 -8.71 9.78 5.83
C LEU A 81 -7.72 8.74 6.37
N LEU A 82 -8.18 7.49 6.57
CA LEU A 82 -7.31 6.39 7.00
C LEU A 82 -6.23 6.10 5.94
N LEU A 83 -6.61 6.04 4.67
CA LEU A 83 -5.66 5.86 3.56
C LEU A 83 -4.62 6.98 3.54
N ALA A 84 -5.05 8.25 3.62
CA ALA A 84 -4.13 9.38 3.59
C ALA A 84 -3.12 9.32 4.75
N LYS A 85 -3.58 8.97 5.96
CA LYS A 85 -2.72 8.79 7.13
C LYS A 85 -1.71 7.66 6.93
N VAL A 86 -2.17 6.47 6.53
CA VAL A 86 -1.30 5.30 6.36
C VAL A 86 -0.30 5.52 5.22
N ALA A 87 -0.73 6.12 4.11
CA ALA A 87 0.15 6.46 3.01
C ALA A 87 1.21 7.49 3.43
N GLN A 88 0.88 8.45 4.31
CA GLN A 88 1.88 9.35 4.90
C GLN A 88 2.91 8.62 5.76
N ASP A 89 2.48 7.65 6.57
CA ASP A 89 3.41 6.81 7.34
C ASP A 89 4.34 6.00 6.43
N VAL A 90 3.82 5.49 5.30
CA VAL A 90 4.62 4.82 4.27
C VAL A 90 5.61 5.78 3.61
N THR A 91 5.16 6.96 3.19
CA THR A 91 5.99 8.03 2.61
C THR A 91 7.16 8.38 3.53
N ASP A 92 6.88 8.63 4.81
CA ASP A 92 7.90 8.96 5.80
C ASP A 92 8.94 7.85 5.94
N LYS A 93 8.52 6.57 5.91
CA LYS A 93 9.46 5.44 5.99
C LYS A 93 10.28 5.29 4.71
N ILE A 94 9.67 5.43 3.52
CA ILE A 94 10.40 5.38 2.24
C ILE A 94 11.48 6.47 2.20
N LEU A 95 11.16 7.71 2.59
CA LEU A 95 12.14 8.79 2.54
C LEU A 95 13.35 8.53 3.46
N ARG A 96 13.16 7.88 4.62
CA ARG A 96 14.28 7.45 5.47
C ARG A 96 15.15 6.37 4.83
N LEU A 97 14.56 5.54 3.95
CA LEU A 97 15.27 4.51 3.21
C LEU A 97 16.02 5.07 1.99
N LEU A 98 15.86 6.35 1.67
CA LEU A 98 16.44 7.03 0.51
C LEU A 98 17.37 8.20 0.89
N PRO A 99 18.41 7.98 1.72
CA PRO A 99 19.23 9.07 2.27
C PRO A 99 20.01 9.86 1.20
N ASP A 100 20.44 9.19 0.13
CA ASP A 100 21.41 9.75 -0.82
C ASP A 100 20.79 10.24 -2.14
N ARG A 101 19.47 10.08 -2.31
CA ARG A 101 18.78 10.49 -3.54
C ARG A 101 17.33 10.88 -3.25
N ALA A 102 16.99 12.14 -3.52
CA ALA A 102 15.61 12.61 -3.45
C ALA A 102 14.82 12.17 -4.70
N PRO A 103 13.66 11.51 -4.55
CA PRO A 103 12.80 11.18 -5.69
C PRO A 103 11.97 12.38 -6.15
N SER A 104 11.60 12.44 -7.43
CA SER A 104 10.49 13.29 -7.89
C SER A 104 9.15 12.87 -7.26
N ASP A 105 8.10 13.68 -7.39
CA ASP A 105 6.78 13.30 -6.88
C ASP A 105 6.20 12.07 -7.60
N ALA A 106 6.45 11.96 -8.90
CA ALA A 106 6.07 10.79 -9.70
C ALA A 106 6.76 9.50 -9.20
N GLN A 107 8.08 9.57 -8.98
CA GLN A 107 8.86 8.45 -8.45
C GLN A 107 8.43 8.09 -7.03
N LEU A 108 8.26 9.08 -6.16
CA LEU A 108 7.82 8.86 -4.79
C LEU A 108 6.43 8.24 -4.77
N GLY A 109 5.49 8.73 -5.58
CA GLY A 109 4.13 8.22 -5.62
C GLY A 109 4.05 6.76 -6.04
N ALA A 110 4.81 6.37 -7.08
CA ALA A 110 4.91 4.99 -7.51
C ALA A 110 5.56 4.08 -6.43
N MET A 111 6.64 4.54 -5.80
CA MET A 111 7.30 3.78 -4.72
C MET A 111 6.39 3.61 -3.49
N VAL A 112 5.63 4.64 -3.12
CA VAL A 112 4.63 4.57 -2.04
C VAL A 112 3.52 3.58 -2.37
N SER A 113 2.99 3.60 -3.60
CA SER A 113 1.98 2.62 -4.04
C SER A 113 2.48 1.18 -3.97
N LEU A 114 3.73 0.93 -4.39
CA LEU A 114 4.37 -0.37 -4.30
C LEU A 114 4.52 -0.80 -2.84
N ALA A 115 5.14 0.04 -1.99
CA ALA A 115 5.43 -0.29 -0.60
C ALA A 115 4.15 -0.42 0.27
N TYR A 116 3.07 0.27 -0.09
CA TYR A 116 1.76 0.07 0.54
C TYR A 116 1.28 -1.39 0.34
N ASN A 117 1.53 -1.95 -0.85
CA ASN A 117 1.10 -3.30 -1.21
C ASN A 117 2.01 -4.42 -0.69
N ILE A 118 3.33 -4.22 -0.75
CA ILE A 118 4.31 -5.26 -0.39
C ILE A 118 4.87 -5.10 1.02
N GLY A 119 4.54 -3.99 1.70
CA GLY A 119 5.14 -3.59 2.95
C GLY A 119 6.41 -2.74 2.77
N VAL A 120 6.69 -1.90 3.77
CA VAL A 120 7.92 -1.08 3.79
C VAL A 120 9.12 -1.86 4.35
N GLY A 121 8.90 -2.58 5.44
CA GLY A 121 9.91 -3.40 6.11
C GLY A 121 11.08 -2.63 6.73
N GLU A 122 12.16 -3.38 6.97
CA GLU A 122 13.45 -2.93 7.49
C GLU A 122 14.56 -3.59 6.67
N ILE A 123 15.73 -2.94 6.57
CA ILE A 123 16.86 -3.44 5.77
C ILE A 123 17.41 -4.74 6.38
N GLY A 124 17.65 -5.74 5.54
CA GLY A 124 18.11 -7.07 5.97
C GLY A 124 16.99 -7.95 6.52
N GLY A 125 15.73 -7.60 6.24
CA GLY A 125 14.54 -8.27 6.73
C GLY A 125 13.98 -9.27 5.72
N THR A 126 12.66 -9.24 5.57
CA THR A 126 11.93 -10.07 4.59
C THR A 126 11.91 -9.41 3.22
N ALA A 127 11.35 -10.09 2.22
CA ALA A 127 11.15 -9.47 0.91
C ALA A 127 10.07 -8.36 1.01
N ASP A 128 10.51 -7.11 1.07
CA ASP A 128 9.69 -5.89 1.09
C ASP A 128 10.38 -4.73 0.35
N PHE A 129 9.87 -3.50 0.49
CA PHE A 129 10.45 -2.34 -0.18
C PHE A 129 11.90 -2.03 0.26
N ALA A 130 12.24 -2.19 1.54
CA ALA A 130 13.56 -1.83 2.07
C ALA A 130 14.69 -2.64 1.43
N ASP A 131 14.43 -3.91 1.12
CA ASP A 131 15.38 -4.81 0.44
C ASP A 131 15.08 -4.99 -1.07
N SER A 132 14.22 -4.13 -1.63
CA SER A 132 13.82 -4.23 -3.03
C SER A 132 14.92 -3.82 -4.01
N THR A 133 14.94 -4.48 -5.17
CA THR A 133 15.77 -4.06 -6.32
C THR A 133 15.36 -2.67 -6.82
N VAL A 134 14.09 -2.26 -6.66
CA VAL A 134 13.59 -0.92 -6.97
C VAL A 134 14.40 0.13 -6.19
N ARG A 135 14.42 0.03 -4.86
CA ARG A 135 15.17 0.95 -4.00
C ARG A 135 16.66 0.95 -4.33
N ARG A 136 17.29 -0.23 -4.45
CA ARG A 136 18.74 -0.33 -4.72
C ARG A 136 19.13 0.35 -6.03
N LYS A 137 18.38 0.09 -7.11
CA LYS A 137 18.64 0.69 -8.42
C LYS A 137 18.34 2.19 -8.45
N PHE A 138 17.28 2.62 -7.77
CA PHE A 138 17.01 4.04 -7.60
C PHE A 138 18.17 4.75 -6.90
N LEU A 139 18.69 4.22 -5.79
CA LEU A 139 19.85 4.82 -5.11
C LEU A 139 21.11 4.82 -5.99
N ALA A 140 21.29 3.81 -6.85
CA ALA A 140 22.42 3.70 -7.78
C ALA A 140 22.33 4.61 -9.02
N GLY A 141 21.31 5.46 -9.16
CA GLY A 141 21.14 6.30 -10.36
C GLY A 141 20.37 5.62 -11.50
N ASP A 142 20.16 4.31 -11.46
CA ASP A 142 19.53 3.50 -12.53
C ASP A 142 17.99 3.65 -12.51
N THR A 143 17.50 4.77 -13.05
CA THR A 143 16.07 5.10 -13.10
C THR A 143 15.27 4.05 -13.89
N ILE A 144 15.74 3.65 -15.07
CA ILE A 144 15.03 2.68 -15.93
C ILE A 144 15.00 1.30 -15.27
N GLY A 145 16.13 0.83 -14.77
CA GLY A 145 16.19 -0.45 -14.09
C GLY A 145 15.41 -0.47 -12.79
N SER A 146 15.33 0.65 -12.05
CA SER A 146 14.44 0.80 -10.90
C SER A 146 12.99 0.62 -11.30
N ALA A 147 12.56 1.28 -12.38
CA ALA A 147 11.21 1.17 -12.90
C ALA A 147 10.87 -0.25 -13.37
N ASP A 148 11.79 -0.91 -14.08
CA ASP A 148 11.61 -2.30 -14.53
C ASP A 148 11.56 -3.29 -13.36
N ALA A 149 12.24 -2.99 -12.25
CA ALA A 149 12.26 -3.85 -11.06
C ALA A 149 10.91 -3.96 -10.35
N PHE A 150 9.94 -3.07 -10.61
CA PHE A 150 8.57 -3.21 -10.10
C PHE A 150 7.95 -4.55 -10.53
N ARG A 151 8.26 -5.03 -11.75
CA ARG A 151 7.70 -6.26 -12.33
C ARG A 151 8.05 -7.54 -11.55
N ALA A 152 9.07 -7.49 -10.70
CA ALA A 152 9.44 -8.63 -9.85
C ALA A 152 8.35 -8.94 -8.79
N TRP A 153 7.60 -7.93 -8.37
CA TRP A 153 6.59 -8.00 -7.30
C TRP A 153 5.20 -8.40 -7.83
N LYS A 154 5.16 -9.51 -8.59
CA LYS A 154 3.96 -10.04 -9.25
C LYS A 154 3.41 -11.33 -8.64
N TYR A 155 4.06 -11.83 -7.58
CA TYR A 155 3.75 -13.12 -6.97
C TYR A 155 2.96 -12.96 -5.67
N ALA A 156 1.97 -13.82 -5.46
CA ALA A 156 1.36 -14.07 -4.16
C ALA A 156 1.12 -15.57 -4.00
N GLY A 157 1.43 -16.14 -2.83
CA GLY A 157 1.32 -17.58 -2.60
C GLY A 157 2.13 -18.43 -3.60
N GLY A 158 3.27 -17.91 -4.09
CA GLY A 158 4.11 -18.59 -5.08
C GLY A 158 3.60 -18.56 -6.52
N ARG A 159 2.48 -17.88 -6.81
CA ARG A 159 1.88 -17.80 -8.16
C ARG A 159 1.88 -16.37 -8.68
N VAL A 160 2.07 -16.22 -9.99
CA VAL A 160 1.89 -14.92 -10.66
C VAL A 160 0.41 -14.55 -10.63
N LEU A 161 0.09 -13.34 -10.16
CA LEU A 161 -1.27 -12.80 -10.21
C LEU A 161 -1.36 -11.71 -11.28
N GLN A 162 -2.30 -11.84 -12.21
CA GLN A 162 -2.50 -10.86 -13.28
C GLN A 162 -2.83 -9.46 -12.74
N GLY A 163 -3.57 -9.37 -11.63
CA GLY A 163 -3.84 -8.10 -10.95
C GLY A 163 -2.55 -7.39 -10.49
N LEU A 164 -1.58 -8.15 -9.95
CA LEU A 164 -0.29 -7.59 -9.57
C LEU A 164 0.53 -7.19 -10.80
N VAL A 165 0.54 -7.98 -11.87
CA VAL A 165 1.20 -7.60 -13.14
C VAL A 165 0.68 -6.24 -13.62
N ASN A 166 -0.65 -6.07 -13.70
CA ASN A 166 -1.27 -4.82 -14.13
C ASN A 166 -0.92 -3.65 -13.20
N ARG A 167 -0.90 -3.89 -11.87
CA ARG A 167 -0.50 -2.91 -10.87
C ARG A 167 0.94 -2.44 -11.06
N ARG A 168 1.86 -3.38 -11.25
CA ARG A 168 3.29 -3.08 -11.42
C ARG A 168 3.57 -2.31 -12.72
N GLU A 169 2.86 -2.57 -13.81
CA GLU A 169 2.99 -1.77 -15.04
C GLU A 169 2.50 -0.33 -14.85
N ALA A 170 1.39 -0.13 -14.13
CA ALA A 170 0.88 1.21 -13.85
C ALA A 170 1.81 2.01 -12.95
N GLU A 171 2.34 1.39 -11.88
CA GLU A 171 3.33 2.01 -11.01
C GLU A 171 4.63 2.31 -11.74
N ARG A 172 5.12 1.40 -12.60
CA ARG A 172 6.28 1.62 -13.46
C ARG A 172 6.07 2.84 -14.38
N THR A 173 4.90 2.91 -15.02
CA THR A 173 4.56 4.02 -15.92
C THR A 173 4.55 5.34 -15.15
N ALA A 174 3.89 5.38 -13.99
CA ALA A 174 3.87 6.55 -13.14
C ALA A 174 5.28 6.94 -12.64
N PHE A 175 6.14 5.97 -12.33
CA PHE A 175 7.52 6.23 -11.90
C PHE A 175 8.36 6.91 -13.00
N LEU A 176 8.11 6.56 -14.27
CA LEU A 176 8.83 7.10 -15.43
C LEU A 176 8.25 8.43 -15.93
N ASP A 177 7.01 8.76 -15.57
CA ASP A 177 6.35 10.03 -15.90
C ASP A 177 6.84 11.20 -15.00
N ALA A 178 8.11 11.13 -14.59
CA ALA A 178 8.79 12.18 -13.83
C ALA A 178 9.15 13.34 -14.78
N GLN A 179 8.16 14.14 -15.15
CA GLN A 179 8.37 15.46 -15.75
C GLN A 179 8.66 16.51 -14.67
#